data_AF-A0A7R9EII7-F1
#
_entry.id   AF-A0A7R9EII7-F1
#
_cell.length_a   1.000
_cell.length_b   1.000
_cell.length_c   1.000
_cell.angle_alpha   90.00
_cell.angle_beta   90.00
_cell.angle_gamma   90.00
#
_symmetry.space_group_name_H-M   'P 1'
#
loop_
_entity.id
_entity.type
_entity.pdbx_description
1 polymer ?
#
loop_
_entity_poly.entity_id
_entity_poly.type
_entity_poly.pdbx_seq_one_letter_code
_entity_poly.pdbx_strand_id
1 'polypeptide(L)'
;MKQTISIVTVLNCSPQMSGGHRLQDSVMSPSSPYEFLKVWESLEDPNLMSHARLLRGLEPSDLTIVLGNKLDGNMLRTILTCLEQHFLTRREDGQLALQYLQALSKAERFSVVIMFLTDKEVIQNLFGRLESLGLEPSKELKNMLAAFLHPTVLQPIGGI
;
A
#
# COMPACT_ATOMS: atom_id res chain seq x y z
N MET A 1 20.32 -6.19 -23.95
CA MET A 1 19.12 -5.60 -24.57
C MET A 1 18.06 -5.47 -23.49
N LYS A 2 17.65 -4.23 -23.18
CA LYS A 2 16.64 -3.93 -22.17
C LYS A 2 15.27 -4.27 -22.78
N GLN A 3 14.53 -5.22 -22.21
CA GLN A 3 13.15 -5.47 -22.63
C GLN A 3 12.23 -4.55 -21.83
N THR A 4 11.69 -3.55 -22.52
CA THR A 4 10.56 -2.74 -22.07
C THR A 4 9.30 -3.59 -22.16
N ILE A 5 8.73 -3.95 -21.00
CA ILE A 5 7.45 -4.64 -20.91
C ILE A 5 6.36 -3.56 -20.91
N SER A 6 5.68 -3.38 -22.03
CA SER A 6 4.45 -2.57 -22.12
C SER A 6 3.30 -3.33 -21.45
N ILE A 7 2.94 -2.93 -20.23
CA ILE A 7 1.73 -3.42 -19.54
C ILE A 7 0.55 -2.55 -19.95
N VAL A 8 -0.01 -2.80 -21.14
CA VAL A 8 -1.34 -2.30 -21.50
C VAL A 8 -2.06 -3.37 -22.30
N THR A 9 -2.74 -4.30 -21.62
CA THR A 9 -3.93 -5.02 -22.14
C THR A 9 -4.51 -5.87 -21.01
N VAL A 10 -5.49 -5.32 -20.30
CA VAL A 10 -6.72 -6.05 -19.90
C VAL A 10 -7.71 -5.03 -19.35
N LEU A 11 -8.64 -4.61 -20.20
CA LEU A 11 -10.06 -4.48 -19.86
C LEU A 11 -10.84 -4.20 -21.14
N ASN A 12 -11.46 -5.26 -21.66
CA ASN A 12 -12.65 -5.17 -22.48
C ASN A 12 -13.79 -5.81 -21.68
N CYS A 13 -14.75 -5.01 -21.24
CA CYS A 13 -16.15 -5.39 -20.99
C CYS A 13 -17.01 -4.14 -20.69
N SER A 14 -17.51 -3.52 -21.77
CA SER A 14 -18.94 -3.18 -22.02
C SER A 14 -19.66 -2.04 -21.25
N PRO A 15 -20.78 -1.46 -21.80
CA PRO A 15 -20.80 -0.04 -22.20
C PRO A 15 -21.90 0.87 -21.59
N GLN A 16 -21.54 2.15 -21.44
CA GLN A 16 -22.24 3.42 -21.79
C GLN A 16 -23.38 4.06 -20.95
N MET A 17 -23.34 5.41 -21.03
CA MET A 17 -24.33 6.50 -20.77
C MET A 17 -24.24 7.16 -19.38
N SER A 18 -24.15 8.49 -19.19
CA SER A 18 -24.22 9.68 -20.05
C SER A 18 -23.74 10.90 -19.23
N GLY A 19 -23.04 11.88 -19.84
CA GLY A 19 -22.99 13.25 -19.32
C GLY A 19 -21.63 13.97 -19.20
N GLY A 20 -21.06 14.38 -20.33
CA GLY A 20 -20.44 15.71 -20.52
C GLY A 20 -19.28 16.20 -19.63
N HIS A 21 -18.04 15.85 -19.97
CA HIS A 21 -17.00 16.77 -20.49
C HIS A 21 -15.80 15.95 -20.98
N ARG A 22 -15.28 16.32 -22.14
CA ARG A 22 -14.39 15.53 -23.01
C ARG A 22 -12.93 15.92 -22.79
N LEU A 23 -12.03 14.96 -23.04
CA LEU A 23 -10.58 15.05 -23.32
C LEU A 23 -9.66 14.90 -22.10
N GLN A 24 -8.79 13.89 -21.92
CA GLN A 24 -8.21 12.88 -22.83
C GLN A 24 -7.65 11.69 -22.04
N ASP A 25 -7.79 10.50 -22.63
CA ASP A 25 -7.02 9.29 -22.42
C ASP A 25 -5.56 9.49 -21.98
N SER A 26 -5.22 9.02 -20.78
CA SER A 26 -3.88 8.54 -20.41
C SER A 26 -4.05 7.50 -19.31
N VAL A 27 -4.40 6.31 -19.77
CA VAL A 27 -4.67 5.13 -18.94
C VAL A 27 -3.36 4.62 -18.32
N MET A 28 -3.32 4.64 -16.97
CA MET A 28 -2.54 3.76 -16.09
C MET A 28 -1.00 3.86 -16.09
N SER A 29 -0.46 5.05 -15.87
CA SER A 29 0.77 5.23 -15.08
C SER A 29 0.79 6.67 -14.56
N PRO A 30 0.70 6.93 -13.25
CA PRO A 30 0.85 8.29 -12.76
C PRO A 30 2.29 8.72 -13.06
N SER A 31 2.47 9.56 -14.08
CA SER A 31 3.78 10.05 -14.52
C SER A 31 4.40 11.04 -13.51
N SER A 32 3.69 11.34 -12.43
CA SER A 32 4.10 12.24 -11.35
C SER A 32 3.43 11.84 -10.02
N PRO A 33 4.11 12.01 -8.87
CA PRO A 33 3.53 11.86 -7.52
C PRO A 33 2.17 12.54 -7.34
N TYR A 34 1.98 13.72 -7.94
CA TYR A 34 0.74 14.47 -7.84
C TYR A 34 -0.45 13.74 -8.48
N GLU A 35 -0.25 13.16 -9.67
CA GLU A 35 -1.31 12.42 -10.36
C GLU A 35 -1.66 11.14 -9.62
N PHE A 36 -0.66 10.45 -9.03
CA PHE A 36 -0.92 9.28 -8.19
C PHE A 36 -1.84 9.64 -7.02
N LEU A 37 -1.48 10.68 -6.27
CA LEU A 37 -2.25 11.11 -5.09
C LEU A 37 -3.64 11.59 -5.46
N LYS A 38 -3.78 12.35 -6.54
CA LYS A 38 -5.08 12.81 -7.04
C LYS A 38 -5.98 11.65 -7.42
N VAL A 39 -5.45 10.66 -8.15
CA VAL A 39 -6.22 9.46 -8.48
C VAL A 39 -6.58 8.72 -7.21
N TRP A 40 -5.61 8.44 -6.33
CA TRP A 40 -5.80 7.75 -5.05
C TRP A 40 -6.95 8.36 -4.23
N GLU A 41 -6.94 9.67 -4.03
CA GLU A 41 -7.97 10.39 -3.26
C GLU A 41 -9.35 10.39 -3.94
N SER A 42 -9.39 10.29 -5.28
CA SER A 42 -10.64 10.24 -6.05
C SER A 42 -11.28 8.84 -6.10
N LEU A 43 -10.58 7.80 -5.63
CA LEU A 43 -11.09 6.43 -5.66
C LEU A 43 -12.11 6.22 -4.54
N GLU A 44 -13.37 6.11 -4.92
CA GLU A 44 -14.44 5.68 -4.02
C GLU A 44 -14.80 4.22 -4.34
N ASP A 45 -14.19 3.29 -3.60
CA ASP A 45 -14.50 1.88 -3.75
C ASP A 45 -14.34 1.15 -2.40
N PRO A 46 -15.43 0.62 -1.82
CA PRO A 46 -15.40 0.03 -0.48
C PRO A 46 -14.63 -1.29 -0.44
N ASN A 47 -14.45 -1.95 -1.58
CA ASN A 47 -13.73 -3.23 -1.67
C ASN A 47 -12.24 -3.04 -1.98
N LEU A 48 -11.75 -1.81 -2.16
CA LEU A 48 -10.37 -1.45 -2.49
C LEU A 48 -9.81 -2.05 -3.80
N MET A 49 -10.63 -2.57 -4.71
CA MET A 49 -10.14 -3.16 -5.96
C MET A 49 -9.51 -2.11 -6.87
N SER A 50 -10.07 -0.91 -6.92
CA SER A 50 -9.51 0.21 -7.69
C SER A 50 -8.14 0.64 -7.13
N HIS A 51 -8.01 0.65 -5.80
CA HIS A 51 -6.73 0.92 -5.11
C HIS A 51 -5.70 -0.18 -5.40
N ALA A 52 -6.12 -1.45 -5.38
CA ALA A 52 -5.26 -2.59 -5.69
C ALA A 52 -4.73 -2.53 -7.12
N ARG A 53 -5.59 -2.14 -8.06
CA ARG A 53 -5.19 -1.96 -9.46
C ARG A 53 -4.21 -0.81 -9.63
N LEU A 54 -4.46 0.32 -8.97
CA LEU A 54 -3.55 1.47 -9.00
C LEU A 54 -2.18 1.09 -8.44
N LEU A 55 -2.14 0.37 -7.30
CA LEU A 55 -0.89 -0.15 -6.73
C LEU A 55 -0.19 -1.12 -7.67
N ARG A 56 -0.89 -2.10 -8.25
CA ARG A 56 -0.29 -3.04 -9.22
C ARG A 56 0.32 -2.36 -10.46
N GLY A 57 -0.13 -1.15 -10.81
CA GLY A 57 0.46 -0.35 -11.89
C GLY A 57 1.70 0.45 -11.47
N LEU A 58 2.08 0.43 -10.19
CA LEU A 58 3.18 1.19 -9.61
C LEU A 58 4.29 0.25 -9.16
N GLU A 59 5.54 0.52 -9.54
CA GLU A 59 6.67 -0.24 -8.98
C GLU A 59 6.80 0.01 -7.47
N PRO A 60 7.05 -1.02 -6.63
CA PRO A 60 7.21 -0.83 -5.19
C PRO A 60 8.25 0.22 -4.81
N SER A 61 9.34 0.35 -5.57
CA SER A 61 10.36 1.38 -5.37
C SER A 61 9.83 2.81 -5.54
N ASP A 62 8.83 3.01 -6.39
CA ASP A 62 8.25 4.32 -6.66
C ASP A 62 7.21 4.70 -5.62
N LEU A 63 6.75 3.74 -4.81
CA LEU A 63 5.75 3.98 -3.76
C LEU A 63 6.22 5.05 -2.78
N THR A 64 7.48 5.01 -2.34
CA THR A 64 8.02 6.05 -1.45
C THR A 64 8.10 7.42 -2.14
N ILE A 65 8.35 7.46 -3.45
CA ILE A 65 8.48 8.68 -4.24
C ILE A 65 7.10 9.33 -4.42
N VAL A 66 6.08 8.55 -4.77
CA VAL A 66 4.74 9.07 -5.00
C VAL A 66 4.03 9.49 -3.72
N LEU A 67 4.29 8.78 -2.61
CA LEU A 67 3.74 9.13 -1.31
C LEU A 67 4.45 10.32 -0.68
N GLY A 68 5.78 10.39 -0.81
CA GLY A 68 6.61 11.46 -0.24
C GLY A 68 6.25 11.78 1.22
N ASN A 69 5.97 13.05 1.49
CA ASN A 69 5.49 13.53 2.80
C ASN A 69 3.96 13.59 2.93
N LYS A 70 3.23 13.08 1.93
CA LYS A 70 1.77 13.09 1.87
C LYS A 70 1.13 11.85 2.51
N LEU A 71 1.93 10.83 2.84
CA LEU A 71 1.44 9.68 3.60
C LEU A 71 0.79 10.13 4.91
N ASP A 72 -0.46 9.74 5.09
CA ASP A 72 -1.27 9.94 6.29
C ASP A 72 -1.87 8.60 6.77
N GLY A 73 -2.55 8.64 7.93
CA GLY A 73 -3.09 7.43 8.58
C GLY A 73 -4.16 6.72 7.75
N ASN A 74 -5.04 7.47 7.07
CA ASN A 74 -6.08 6.87 6.25
C ASN A 74 -5.47 6.24 5.00
N MET A 75 -4.54 6.94 4.33
CA MET A 75 -3.82 6.39 3.19
C MET A 75 -3.05 5.12 3.56
N LEU A 76 -2.32 5.14 4.69
CA LEU A 76 -1.61 3.95 5.18
C LEU A 76 -2.57 2.79 5.45
N ARG A 77 -3.68 3.03 6.17
CA ARG A 77 -4.70 2.02 6.44
C ARG A 77 -5.24 1.40 5.16
N THR A 78 -5.57 2.23 4.18
CA THR A 78 -6.09 1.79 2.88
C THR A 78 -5.06 0.94 2.14
N ILE A 79 -3.77 1.32 2.13
CA ILE A 79 -2.72 0.50 1.52
C ILE A 79 -2.61 -0.86 2.24
N LEU A 80 -2.53 -0.88 3.57
CA LEU A 80 -2.38 -2.13 4.34
C LEU A 80 -3.57 -3.07 4.13
N THR A 81 -4.80 -2.54 4.19
CA THR A 81 -6.03 -3.29 3.95
C THR A 81 -6.09 -3.81 2.52
N CYS A 82 -5.67 -2.98 1.55
CA CYS A 82 -5.61 -3.37 0.15
C CYS A 82 -4.61 -4.53 -0.08
N LEU A 83 -3.42 -4.46 0.51
CA LEU A 83 -2.40 -5.51 0.42
C LEU A 83 -2.91 -6.82 1.02
N GLU A 84 -3.51 -6.74 2.21
CA GLU A 84 -4.14 -7.86 2.90
C GLU A 84 -5.18 -8.50 1.97
N GLN A 85 -6.20 -7.76 1.53
CA GLN A 85 -7.33 -8.32 0.78
C GLN A 85 -6.96 -8.81 -0.63
N HIS A 86 -6.16 -8.06 -1.38
CA HIS A 86 -6.00 -8.27 -2.83
C HIS A 86 -4.66 -8.86 -3.27
N PHE A 87 -3.62 -8.78 -2.44
CA PHE A 87 -2.28 -9.26 -2.78
C PHE A 87 -1.92 -10.55 -2.04
N LEU A 88 -2.49 -10.80 -0.86
CA LEU A 88 -2.24 -12.03 -0.11
C LEU A 88 -3.21 -13.17 -0.47
N THR A 89 -3.77 -13.17 -1.68
CA THR A 89 -4.66 -14.26 -2.16
C THR A 89 -3.85 -15.48 -2.61
N ARG A 90 -2.65 -15.25 -3.15
CA ARG A 90 -1.71 -16.28 -3.58
C ARG A 90 -0.30 -15.92 -3.14
N ARG A 91 0.56 -16.94 -3.02
CA ARG A 91 1.94 -16.75 -2.58
C ARG A 91 2.77 -15.88 -3.53
N GLU A 92 2.55 -16.01 -4.84
CA GLU A 92 3.21 -15.22 -5.89
C GLU A 92 2.89 -13.72 -5.76
N ASP A 93 1.60 -13.39 -5.59
CA ASP A 93 1.13 -12.03 -5.36
C ASP A 93 1.63 -11.47 -4.01
N GLY A 94 1.80 -12.34 -3.01
CA GLY A 94 2.26 -11.92 -1.68
C GLY A 94 3.74 -11.50 -1.62
N GLN A 95 4.58 -11.93 -2.54
CA GLN A 95 5.94 -11.37 -2.67
C GLN A 95 5.91 -9.90 -3.09
N LEU A 96 4.95 -9.51 -3.92
CA LEU A 96 4.74 -8.11 -4.28
C LEU A 96 4.23 -7.30 -3.09
N ALA A 97 3.34 -7.88 -2.27
CA ALA A 97 2.93 -7.25 -1.01
C ALA A 97 4.11 -6.97 -0.06
N LEU A 98 5.02 -7.94 0.10
CA LEU A 98 6.23 -7.75 0.91
C LEU A 98 7.11 -6.60 0.38
N GLN A 99 7.26 -6.48 -0.94
CA GLN A 99 8.02 -5.39 -1.55
C GLN A 99 7.38 -4.03 -1.27
N TYR A 100 6.05 -3.91 -1.36
CA TYR A 100 5.37 -2.67 -0.99
C TYR A 100 5.51 -2.35 0.49
N LEU A 101 5.39 -3.34 1.38
CA LEU A 101 5.58 -3.12 2.82
C LEU A 101 7.01 -2.66 3.14
N GLN A 102 8.01 -3.24 2.46
CA GLN A 102 9.41 -2.82 2.59
C GLN A 102 9.66 -1.42 1.99
N ALA A 103 8.96 -1.06 0.93
CA ALA A 103 9.04 0.30 0.40
C ALA A 103 8.38 1.29 1.37
N LEU A 104 7.17 0.99 1.85
CA LEU A 104 6.46 1.80 2.83
C LEU A 104 7.30 2.06 4.09
N SER A 105 7.98 1.04 4.61
CA SER A 105 8.82 1.21 5.81
C SER A 105 9.96 2.22 5.63
N LYS A 106 10.32 2.55 4.38
CA LYS A 106 11.34 3.55 4.03
C LYS A 106 10.75 4.94 3.74
N ALA A 107 9.42 5.09 3.70
CA ALA A 107 8.81 6.40 3.50
C ALA A 107 9.03 7.29 4.73
N GLU A 108 9.34 8.57 4.50
CA GLU A 108 9.76 9.53 5.54
C GLU A 108 8.77 9.60 6.71
N ARG A 109 7.47 9.59 6.41
CA ARG A 109 6.41 9.70 7.42
C ARG A 109 5.92 8.37 7.96
N PHE A 110 6.37 7.23 7.44
CA PHE A 110 5.82 5.92 7.82
C PHE A 110 5.92 5.67 9.33
N SER A 111 7.09 5.89 9.93
CA SER A 111 7.31 5.68 11.37
C SER A 111 6.37 6.51 12.24
N VAL A 112 6.08 7.76 11.83
CA VAL A 112 5.14 8.61 12.55
C VAL A 112 3.72 8.12 12.34
N VAL A 113 3.32 7.91 11.08
CA VAL A 113 1.95 7.56 10.70
C VAL A 113 1.53 6.21 11.28
N ILE A 114 2.41 5.21 11.26
CA ILE A 114 2.12 3.88 11.81
C ILE A 114 1.89 3.95 13.33
N MET A 115 2.55 4.84 14.06
CA MET A 115 2.33 5.03 15.51
C MET A 115 0.95 5.60 15.84
N PHE A 116 0.36 6.39 14.91
CA PHE A 116 -0.98 6.97 15.08
C PHE A 116 -2.08 6.13 14.44
N LEU A 117 -1.75 5.02 13.79
CA LEU A 117 -2.76 4.09 13.30
C LEU A 117 -3.51 3.52 14.51
N THR A 118 -4.84 3.53 14.50
CA THR A 118 -5.63 2.96 15.62
C THR A 118 -6.01 1.50 15.37
N ASP A 119 -6.03 1.10 14.09
CA ASP A 119 -6.50 -0.20 13.64
C ASP A 119 -5.40 -1.27 13.74
N LYS A 120 -5.11 -1.71 14.96
CA LYS A 120 -4.15 -2.81 15.23
C LYS A 120 -4.52 -4.10 14.49
N GLU A 121 -5.82 -4.34 14.31
CA GLU A 121 -6.36 -5.52 13.64
C GLU A 121 -5.87 -5.63 12.18
N VAL A 122 -5.80 -4.51 11.45
CA VAL A 122 -5.32 -4.51 10.04
C VAL A 122 -3.89 -5.05 9.96
N ILE A 123 -3.03 -4.65 10.90
CA ILE A 123 -1.65 -5.12 10.97
C ILE A 123 -1.62 -6.61 11.35
N GLN A 124 -2.39 -7.03 12.35
CA GLN A 124 -2.44 -8.43 12.78
C GLN A 124 -2.94 -9.36 11.67
N ASN A 125 -4.01 -8.99 10.97
CA ASN A 125 -4.57 -9.75 9.87
C ASN A 125 -3.58 -9.86 8.70
N LEU A 126 -2.90 -8.76 8.36
CA LEU A 126 -1.86 -8.75 7.34
C LEU A 126 -0.73 -9.73 7.67
N PHE A 127 -0.22 -9.72 8.90
CA PHE A 127 0.83 -10.66 9.32
C PHE A 127 0.34 -12.10 9.34
N GLY A 128 -0.83 -12.37 9.91
CA GLY A 128 -1.40 -13.72 9.93
C GLY A 128 -1.55 -14.30 8.53
N ARG A 129 -1.92 -13.47 7.54
CA ARG A 129 -1.98 -13.88 6.13
C ARG A 129 -0.61 -14.08 5.50
N LEU A 130 0.38 -13.25 5.80
CA LEU A 130 1.75 -13.46 5.34
C LEU A 130 2.30 -14.80 5.86
N GLU A 131 2.13 -15.06 7.16
CA GLU A 131 2.56 -16.31 7.80
C GLU A 131 1.84 -17.53 7.21
N SER A 132 0.52 -17.44 6.99
CA SER A 132 -0.26 -18.51 6.35
C SER A 132 0.21 -18.82 4.93
N LEU A 133 0.80 -17.87 4.22
CA LEU A 133 1.38 -18.07 2.89
C LEU A 133 2.85 -18.51 2.93
N GLY A 134 3.45 -18.59 4.12
CA GLY A 134 4.87 -18.85 4.32
C GLY A 134 5.77 -17.72 3.80
N LEU A 135 5.28 -16.49 3.90
CA LEU A 135 5.97 -15.26 3.54
C LEU A 135 6.48 -14.57 4.80
N GLU A 136 7.78 -14.27 4.83
CA GLU A 136 8.44 -13.71 6.00
C GLU A 136 8.79 -12.24 5.77
N PRO A 137 8.11 -11.29 6.44
CA PRO A 137 8.48 -9.88 6.40
C PRO A 137 9.84 -9.62 7.08
N SER A 138 10.50 -8.52 6.70
CA SER A 138 11.83 -8.18 7.23
C SER A 138 11.79 -7.99 8.75
N LYS A 139 12.92 -8.30 9.41
CA LYS A 139 13.06 -8.11 10.86
C LYS A 139 12.78 -6.66 11.28
N GLU A 140 13.19 -5.70 10.45
CA GLU A 140 12.95 -4.27 10.68
C GLU A 140 11.45 -3.95 10.69
N LEU A 141 10.70 -4.44 9.69
CA LEU A 141 9.26 -4.25 9.62
C LEU A 141 8.53 -4.95 10.78
N LYS A 142 8.94 -6.18 11.11
CA LYS A 142 8.44 -6.92 12.29
C LYS A 142 8.68 -6.12 13.58
N ASN A 143 9.88 -5.57 13.77
CA ASN A 143 10.23 -4.80 14.97
C ASN A 143 9.45 -3.48 15.06
N MET A 144 9.32 -2.74 13.95
CA MET A 144 8.61 -1.46 13.92
C MET A 144 7.13 -1.67 14.26
N LEU A 145 6.51 -2.73 13.73
CA LEU A 145 5.12 -3.06 14.00
C LEU A 145 4.93 -3.69 15.39
N ALA A 146 5.91 -4.44 15.89
CA ALA A 146 5.90 -4.94 17.28
C ALA A 146 5.94 -3.80 18.30
N ALA A 147 6.73 -2.76 18.08
CA ALA A 147 6.77 -1.56 18.93
C ALA A 147 5.43 -0.82 18.97
N PHE A 148 4.64 -0.91 17.90
CA PHE A 148 3.30 -0.36 17.83
C PHE A 148 2.24 -1.26 18.51
N LEU A 149 2.30 -2.57 18.29
CA LEU A 149 1.37 -3.52 18.91
C LEU A 149 1.58 -3.57 20.42
N HIS A 150 2.83 -3.62 20.87
CA HIS A 150 3.24 -3.59 22.26
C HIS A 150 4.01 -2.30 22.51
N PRO A 151 3.35 -1.18 22.89
CA PRO A 151 4.08 0.00 23.33
C PRO A 151 4.94 -0.47 24.50
N THR A 152 6.25 -0.53 24.27
CA THR A 152 7.21 -0.96 25.28
C THR A 152 6.92 -0.13 26.51
N VAL A 153 6.43 -0.77 27.57
CA VAL A 153 6.27 -0.12 28.87
C VAL A 153 7.64 0.50 29.16
N LEU A 154 7.71 1.83 29.16
CA LEU A 154 8.84 2.56 29.72
C LEU A 154 9.01 1.97 31.11
N GLN A 155 9.98 1.08 31.27
CA GLN A 155 10.30 0.56 32.58
C GLN A 155 10.62 1.80 33.41
N PRO A 156 9.98 2.01 34.58
CA PRO A 156 10.33 3.12 35.44
C PRO A 156 11.85 3.02 35.64
N ILE A 157 12.56 4.09 35.29
CA ILE A 157 14.00 4.18 35.53
C ILE A 157 14.12 4.05 37.04
N GLY A 158 14.48 2.84 37.48
CA GLY A 158 14.47 2.47 38.88
C GLY A 158 15.51 3.29 39.63
N GLY A 159 15.06 3.89 40.72
CA GLY A 159 15.87 4.13 41.91
C GLY A 159 16.93 5.22 41.79
N ILE A 160 16.62 6.36 42.40
CA ILE A 160 17.60 7.08 43.23
C ILE A 160 16.98 7.21 44.62
#